data_AF-A0A7X6XWI5-F1
#
_entry.id   AF-A0A7X6XWI5-F1
#
_cell.length_a   1.000
_cell.length_b   1.000
_cell.length_c   1.000
_cell.angle_alpha   90.00
_cell.angle_beta   90.00
_cell.angle_gamma   90.00
#
_symmetry.space_group_name_H-M   'P 1'
#
loop_
_entity.id
_entity.type
_entity.pdbx_description
1 polymer ?
#
loop_
_entity_poly.entity_id
_entity_poly.type
_entity_poly.pdbx_seq_one_letter_code
_entity_poly.pdbx_strand_id
1 'polypeptide(L)' 'MTFLYDAQVLEDLKSQDKVQSHMLLDYFEKKYVHSEPLEKKGHVFKTGPWRILFLWEHQTIKVLRIIR' A
#
# COMPACT_ATOMS: atom_id res chain seq x y z
N MET A 1 4.09 -5.75 13.52
CA MET A 1 3.06 -5.17 12.61
C MET A 1 2.88 -6.14 11.48
N THR A 2 1.65 -6.51 11.15
CA THR A 2 1.36 -7.51 10.11
C THR A 2 0.77 -6.82 8.88
N PHE A 3 1.32 -7.09 7.70
CA PHE A 3 0.78 -6.60 6.43
C PHE A 3 -0.01 -7.73 5.76
N LEU A 4 -1.26 -7.43 5.41
CA LEU A 4 -2.13 -8.30 4.63
C LEU A 4 -2.40 -7.64 3.30
N TYR A 5 -2.09 -8.34 2.22
CA TYR A 5 -2.28 -7.85 0.87
C TYR A 5 -3.51 -8.51 0.26
N ASP A 6 -4.46 -7.69 -0.18
CA ASP A 6 -5.60 -8.17 -0.96
C ASP A 6 -5.11 -8.81 -2.28
N ALA A 7 -5.84 -9.80 -2.79
CA ALA A 7 -5.51 -10.44 -4.06
C ALA A 7 -5.40 -9.43 -5.21
N GLN A 8 -6.20 -8.35 -5.16
CA GLN A 8 -6.14 -7.28 -6.15
C GLN A 8 -4.78 -6.55 -6.16
N VAL A 9 -4.06 -6.50 -5.04
CA VAL A 9 -2.72 -5.90 -4.99
C VAL A 9 -1.73 -6.68 -5.85
N LEU A 10 -1.85 -8.01 -5.89
CA LEU A 10 -1.00 -8.84 -6.75
C LEU A 10 -1.24 -8.51 -8.22
N GLU A 11 -2.50 -8.31 -8.63
CA GLU A 11 -2.84 -7.90 -9.98
C GLU A 11 -2.34 -6.48 -10.29
N ASP A 12 -2.46 -5.55 -9.35
CA ASP A 12 -1.96 -4.17 -9.49
C ASP A 12 -0.43 -4.15 -9.71
N LEU A 13 0.31 -5.06 -9.04
CA LEU A 13 1.77 -5.20 -9.16
C LEU A 13 2.23 -5.95 -10.41
N LYS A 14 1.43 -6.87 -10.97
CA LYS A 14 1.78 -7.61 -12.20
C LYS A 14 2.04 -6.71 -13.41
N SER A 15 1.43 -5.52 -13.42
CA SER A 15 1.62 -4.51 -14.46
C SER A 15 2.99 -3.80 -14.40
N GLN A 16 3.80 -4.10 -13.38
CA GLN A 16 5.04 -3.41 -13.09
C GLN A 16 6.27 -4.31 -13.17
N ASP A 17 7.42 -3.66 -13.31
CA ASP A 17 8.69 -4.33 -13.11
C ASP A 17 8.80 -4.90 -11.69
N LYS A 18 9.40 -6.09 -11.58
CA LYS A 18 9.51 -6.82 -10.32
C LYS A 18 10.36 -6.06 -9.30
N VAL A 19 11.45 -5.43 -9.73
CA VAL A 19 12.33 -4.66 -8.83
C VAL A 19 11.59 -3.43 -8.31
N GLN A 20 10.87 -2.72 -9.17
CA GLN A 20 10.04 -1.58 -8.74
C GLN A 20 8.96 -1.97 -7.75
N SER A 21 8.30 -3.11 -7.98
CA SER A 21 7.27 -3.65 -7.09
C SER A 21 7.83 -3.95 -5.70
N HIS A 22 8.99 -4.61 -5.62
CA HIS A 22 9.66 -4.88 -4.34
C HIS A 22 10.06 -3.58 -3.62
N MET A 23 10.67 -2.63 -4.34
CA MET A 23 11.05 -1.34 -3.74
C MET A 23 9.84 -0.57 -3.21
N LEU A 24 8.72 -0.60 -3.94
CA LEU A 24 7.49 0.07 -3.55
C LEU A 24 6.93 -0.49 -2.23
N LEU A 25 6.85 -1.83 -2.14
CA LEU A 25 6.37 -2.51 -0.93
C LEU A 25 7.30 -2.28 0.25
N ASP A 26 8.61 -2.46 0.08
CA ASP A 26 9.62 -2.23 1.13
C ASP A 26 9.57 -0.78 1.65
N TYR A 27 9.42 0.18 0.75
CA TYR A 27 9.33 1.59 1.11
C TYR A 27 8.04 1.87 1.89
N PHE A 28 6.91 1.32 1.44
CA PHE A 28 5.63 1.42 2.13
C PHE A 28 5.68 0.85 3.54
N GLU A 29 6.18 -0.38 3.72
CA GLU A 29 6.21 -1.05 5.02
C GLU A 29 7.03 -0.27 6.06
N LYS A 30 8.05 0.48 5.61
CA LYS A 30 8.88 1.33 6.48
C LYS A 30 8.26 2.71 6.77
N LYS A 31 7.36 3.19 5.90
CA LYS A 31 6.92 4.60 5.90
C LYS A 31 5.41 4.81 5.94
N TYR A 32 4.58 3.76 6.01
CA TYR A 32 3.11 3.83 6.02
C TYR A 32 2.53 4.78 7.10
N VAL A 33 3.27 5.02 8.18
CA VAL A 33 2.91 5.99 9.24
C VAL A 33 2.81 7.44 8.74
N HIS A 34 3.46 7.77 7.61
CA HIS A 34 3.36 9.08 6.95
C HIS A 34 2.22 9.15 5.92
N SER A 35 1.25 8.24 6.00
CA SER A 35 0.07 8.23 5.14
C SER A 35 -0.93 9.32 5.55
N GLU A 36 -1.78 9.70 4.59
CA GLU A 36 -2.90 10.60 4.81
C GLU A 36 -4.18 9.79 5.08
N PRO A 37 -5.01 10.17 6.07
CA PRO A 37 -6.31 9.56 6.27
C PRO A 37 -7.27 9.95 5.12
N LEU A 38 -8.18 9.04 4.77
CA LEU A 38 -9.26 9.30 3.81
C LEU A 38 -10.54 9.72 4.54
N GLU A 39 -11.37 10.57 3.90
CA GLU A 39 -12.59 11.14 4.49
C GLU A 39 -13.57 10.10 5.06
N LYS A 40 -13.63 8.90 4.44
CA LYS A 40 -14.51 7.82 4.88
C LYS A 40 -13.82 6.90 5.89
N LYS A 41 -12.96 6.02 5.38
CA LYS A 41 -12.24 5.01 6.15
C LYS A 41 -10.98 4.62 5.37
N GLY A 42 -9.87 4.48 6.09
CA GLY A 42 -8.60 4.05 5.53
C GLY A 42 -7.62 5.19 5.33
N HIS A 43 -6.48 4.82 4.75
CA HIS A 43 -5.34 5.67 4.55
C HIS A 43 -4.83 5.53 3.12
N VAL A 44 -4.24 6.61 2.62
CA VAL A 44 -3.50 6.63 1.37
C VAL A 44 -2.05 6.98 1.64
N PHE A 45 -1.15 6.09 1.20
CA PHE A 45 0.28 6.37 1.19
C PHE A 45 0.69 6.78 -0.24
N LYS A 46 1.27 7.97 -0.37
CA LYS A 46 1.71 8.52 -1.66
C LYS A 46 3.22 8.40 -1.77
N THR A 47 3.71 7.82 -2.87
CA THR A 47 5.15 7.73 -3.16
C THR A 47 5.40 7.83 -4.67
N GLY A 48 5.96 8.95 -5.11
CA GLY A 48 6.12 9.25 -6.52
C GLY A 48 4.77 9.18 -7.27
N PRO A 49 4.66 8.42 -8.37
CA PRO A 49 3.40 8.25 -9.08
C PRO A 49 2.43 7.28 -8.37
N TRP A 50 2.84 6.62 -7.30
CA TRP A 50 2.06 5.55 -6.69
C TRP A 50 1.22 6.02 -5.51
N ARG A 51 0.02 5.46 -5.41
CA ARG A 51 -0.89 5.60 -4.28
C ARG A 51 -1.25 4.22 -3.77
N ILE A 52 -0.98 3.96 -2.50
CA ILE A 52 -1.29 2.69 -1.84
C ILE A 52 -2.45 2.94 -0.88
N LEU A 53 -3.57 2.28 -1.13
CA LEU A 53 -4.76 2.35 -0.29
C LEU A 53 -4.73 1.21 0.72
N PHE A 54 -4.90 1.54 2.00
CA PHE A 54 -4.90 0.53 3.06
C PHE A 54 -5.82 0.89 4.22
N LEU A 55 -6.15 -0.11 5.04
CA LEU A 55 -6.82 0.05 6.33
C LEU A 55 -5.84 -0.23 7.45
N TRP A 56 -5.87 0.61 8.48
CA TRP A 56 -5.17 0.37 9.73
C TRP A 56 -6.15 -0.18 10.76
N GLU A 57 -5.96 -1.45 11.13
CA GLU A 57 -6.79 -2.15 12.12
C GLU A 57 -5.91 -2.75 13.23
N HIS A 58 -5.84 -2.09 14.39
CA HIS A 58 -5.00 -2.47 15.52
C HIS A 58 -3.51 -2.66 15.13
N GLN A 59 -3.05 -3.91 15.01
CA GLN A 59 -1.69 -4.29 14.65
C GLN A 59 -1.57 -4.81 13.21
N THR A 60 -2.63 -4.64 12.42
CA THR A 60 -2.71 -5.13 11.04
C THR A 60 -2.90 -3.97 10.07
N ILE A 61 -2.11 -3.98 9.01
CA ILE A 61 -2.25 -3.11 7.85
C ILE A 61 -2.82 -3.96 6.71
N LYS A 62 -4.07 -3.69 6.30
CA LYS A 62 -4.71 -4.35 5.17
C LYS A 62 -4.55 -3.49 3.92
N VAL A 63 -3.64 -3.86 3.03
CA VAL A 63 -3.40 -3.18 1.76
C VAL A 63 -4.46 -3.64 0.77
N LEU A 64 -5.25 -2.69 0.28
CA LEU A 64 -6.39 -2.95 -0.58
C LEU A 64 -6.03 -2.82 -2.06
N ARG A 65 -5.28 -1.77 -2.42
CA ARG A 65 -4.99 -1.40 -3.82
C ARG A 65 -3.69 -0.65 -3.96
N ILE A 66 -3.06 -0.79 -5.12
CA ILE A 66 -1.95 0.05 -5.57
C ILE A 66 -2.36 0.70 -6.89
N ILE A 67 -2.30 2.03 -6.94
CA ILE A 67 -2.78 2.85 -8.07
C ILE A 67 -1.60 3.70 -8.56
N ARG A 68 -1.51 3.89 -9.89
CA ARG A 68 -0.63 4.87 -10.53
C ARG A 68 -1.42 6.12 -10.89
#